data_AF-A0AA92BYJ8-F1
#
_entry.id   AF-A0AA92BYJ8-F1
#
_cell.length_a   1.000
_cell.length_b   1.000
_cell.length_c   1.000
_cell.angle_alpha   90.00
_cell.angle_beta   90.00
_cell.angle_gamma   90.00
#
_symmetry.space_group_name_H-M   'P 1'
#
loop_
_entity.id
_entity.type
_entity.pdbx_description
1 polymer ?
#
loop_
_entity_poly.entity_id
_entity_poly.type
_entity_poly.pdbx_seq_one_letter_code
_entity_poly.pdbx_strand_id
1 'polypeptide(L)'
;DREQACAELIRDYLVDRAQNPEGSRIALAHRRVDVRDINDGIRERLKAEGLLAKAEGQPRSEQGYGEGQTNREIVYQTVNGKRAFAPGDRIVLLENNRDLGVKNGMLGTVEAVEPNGLHLRLDASSGGQNNVRHLALPVKDYQSFDHGYATTIHKAQGATVDRAFVMASSTMDRHLTYVAMTRHRDAVTLYAGRDELKDMKEMVASMGRSGVKETTLDYEQVFAERRGLQARASGTEELEVARVEAKTHQQERGLAPQQPLEQPSLPQQDIPAPLVAAIRHYDRTVDEVAWQNAMPHLEREIEHLQSMAGSVYQDTFSAALTFKGLILEDKIDKAELVKAVQERPEQFGILRGRSGLFGDNAERKQALSRAEGLSSHVGYAAETWERRLNETRQSEEWQREKRDIIEVPGLTPKSEAILKAFDKLDSEQRPQFLEHIVKTPEGKQALAEAAAIAGALEKRFGTSNRSELEKMDLRLGMDQLQQVDRIKAVARLVERAHVAEQTRTYRLEQSLKKGLGLGL
;
A
#
# COMPACT_ATOMS: atom_id res chain seq x y z
N ASP A 1 -14.41 20.37 22.74
CA ASP A 1 -13.70 20.87 21.54
C ASP A 1 -12.65 19.84 21.13
N ARG A 2 -11.88 20.11 20.06
CA ARG A 2 -10.77 19.28 19.59
C ARG A 2 -9.69 19.10 20.65
N GLU A 3 -9.42 20.14 21.45
CA GLU A 3 -8.34 20.13 22.44
C GLU A 3 -8.68 19.22 23.62
N GLN A 4 -9.90 19.31 24.15
CA GLN A 4 -10.41 18.37 25.15
C GLN A 4 -10.38 16.92 24.62
N ALA A 5 -10.83 16.66 23.39
CA ALA A 5 -10.82 15.32 22.80
C ALA A 5 -9.38 14.77 22.64
N CYS A 6 -8.41 15.63 22.30
CA CYS A 6 -6.99 15.28 22.27
C CYS A 6 -6.44 14.98 23.67
N ALA A 7 -6.76 15.79 24.68
CA ALA A 7 -6.35 15.58 26.07
C ALA A 7 -6.92 14.27 26.66
N GLU A 8 -8.16 13.90 26.29
CA GLU A 8 -8.78 12.62 26.66
C GLU A 8 -8.08 11.43 25.99
N LEU A 9 -7.77 11.53 24.69
CA LEU A 9 -6.98 10.53 23.97
C LEU A 9 -5.60 10.31 24.63
N ILE A 10 -4.89 11.39 24.94
CA ILE A 10 -3.57 11.36 25.62
C ILE A 10 -3.68 10.68 26.98
N ARG A 11 -4.68 11.05 27.80
CA ARG A 11 -4.92 10.44 29.12
C ARG A 11 -5.16 8.93 28.99
N ASP A 12 -6.04 8.51 28.09
CA ASP A 12 -6.48 7.12 28.00
C ASP A 12 -5.40 6.21 27.39
N TYR A 13 -4.57 6.75 26.49
CA TYR A 13 -3.33 6.09 26.03
C TYR A 13 -2.35 5.83 27.18
N LEU A 14 -2.22 6.76 28.13
CA LEU A 14 -1.31 6.64 29.26
C LEU A 14 -1.85 5.70 30.34
N VAL A 15 -3.16 5.73 30.61
CA VAL A 15 -3.84 4.75 31.46
C VAL A 15 -3.62 3.34 30.92
N ASP A 16 -3.78 3.14 29.61
CA ASP A 16 -3.50 1.85 28.98
C ASP A 16 -2.01 1.45 29.07
N ARG A 17 -1.08 2.38 28.84
CA ARG A 17 0.36 2.13 28.99
C ARG A 17 0.75 1.74 30.42
N ALA A 18 0.03 2.21 31.44
CA ALA A 18 0.22 1.83 32.83
C ALA A 18 -0.41 0.47 33.18
N GLN A 19 -1.55 0.11 32.57
CA GLN A 19 -2.27 -1.14 32.81
C GLN A 19 -1.67 -2.33 32.03
N ASN A 20 -1.25 -2.10 30.79
CA ASN A 20 -0.86 -3.12 29.82
C ASN A 20 0.55 -2.85 29.26
N PRO A 21 1.62 -2.75 30.09
CA PRO A 21 2.92 -2.21 29.67
C PRO A 21 3.53 -2.90 28.45
N GLU A 22 3.46 -4.24 28.38
CA GLU A 22 3.96 -5.05 27.25
C GLU A 22 3.04 -5.07 26.02
N GLY A 23 1.79 -4.59 26.15
CA GLY A 23 0.83 -4.54 25.05
C GLY A 23 1.21 -3.49 24.01
N SER A 24 1.03 -3.80 22.73
CA SER A 24 1.31 -2.89 21.62
C SER A 24 0.18 -1.88 21.42
N ARG A 25 0.55 -0.59 21.26
CA ARG A 25 -0.40 0.53 21.18
C ARG A 25 0.04 1.59 20.17
N ILE A 26 -0.92 2.25 19.56
CA ILE A 26 -0.67 3.40 18.67
C ILE A 26 -1.80 4.42 18.73
N ALA A 27 -1.44 5.71 18.66
CA ALA A 27 -2.40 6.77 18.37
C ALA A 27 -2.42 7.11 16.87
N LEU A 28 -3.61 7.41 16.33
CA LEU A 28 -3.83 7.64 14.90
C LEU A 28 -4.61 8.93 14.69
N ALA A 29 -4.20 9.74 13.72
CA ALA A 29 -5.00 10.89 13.26
C ALA A 29 -4.83 11.10 11.76
N HIS A 30 -5.74 11.83 11.11
CA HIS A 30 -5.57 12.22 9.71
C HIS A 30 -4.60 13.41 9.60
N ARG A 31 -4.86 14.51 10.31
CA ARG A 31 -4.09 15.75 10.14
C ARG A 31 -2.72 15.64 10.83
N ARG A 32 -1.66 16.12 10.17
CA ARG A 32 -0.30 16.16 10.72
C ARG A 32 -0.17 17.03 11.97
N VAL A 33 -1.05 18.02 12.16
CA VAL A 33 -1.12 18.80 13.40
C VAL A 33 -1.62 17.95 14.57
N ASP A 34 -2.73 17.22 14.42
CA ASP A 34 -3.22 16.32 15.48
C ASP A 34 -2.18 15.23 15.83
N VAL A 35 -1.51 14.65 14.84
CA VAL A 35 -0.40 13.69 15.07
C VAL A 35 0.74 14.30 15.88
N ARG A 36 1.02 15.59 15.68
CA ARG A 36 2.04 16.31 16.46
C ARG A 36 1.55 16.60 17.87
N ASP A 37 0.38 17.21 18.01
CA ASP A 37 -0.21 17.57 19.30
C ASP A 37 -0.29 16.35 20.24
N ILE A 38 -0.64 15.17 19.71
CA ILE A 38 -0.69 13.92 20.47
C ILE A 38 0.73 13.40 20.83
N ASN A 39 1.70 13.43 19.91
CA ASN A 39 3.08 13.02 20.21
C ASN A 39 3.73 13.93 21.27
N ASP A 40 3.67 15.24 21.06
CA ASP A 40 4.21 16.25 21.98
C ASP A 40 3.52 16.13 23.35
N GLY A 41 2.18 16.03 23.39
CA GLY A 41 1.40 15.93 24.63
C GLY A 41 1.57 14.62 25.42
N ILE A 42 1.66 13.45 24.76
CA ILE A 42 2.03 12.19 25.43
C ILE A 42 3.44 12.32 26.02
N ARG A 43 4.41 12.84 25.25
CA ARG A 43 5.80 12.95 25.69
C ARG A 43 5.98 13.92 26.87
N GLU A 44 5.29 15.06 26.86
CA GLU A 44 5.27 16.00 27.99
C GLU A 44 4.68 15.37 29.25
N ARG A 45 3.61 14.58 29.12
CA ARG A 45 2.99 13.93 30.27
C ARG A 45 3.85 12.81 30.85
N LEU A 46 4.50 12.00 29.99
CA LEU A 46 5.50 11.00 30.41
C LEU A 46 6.71 11.63 31.11
N LYS A 47 7.16 12.81 30.66
CA LYS A 47 8.16 13.61 31.39
C LYS A 47 7.63 14.09 32.73
N ALA A 48 6.40 14.59 32.80
CA ALA A 48 5.79 15.07 34.04
C ALA A 48 5.74 13.97 35.11
N GLU A 49 5.35 12.75 34.71
CA GLU A 49 5.30 11.53 35.52
C GLU A 49 6.68 10.92 35.83
N GLY A 50 7.77 11.46 35.28
CA GLY A 50 9.14 10.97 35.50
C GLY A 50 9.48 9.67 34.78
N LEU A 51 8.64 9.25 33.82
CA LEU A 51 8.80 8.04 33.00
C LEU A 51 9.68 8.26 31.76
N LEU A 52 10.10 9.50 31.52
CA LEU A 52 11.13 9.91 30.56
C LEU A 52 12.07 10.94 31.20
N ALA A 53 13.32 10.96 30.74
CA ALA A 53 14.29 11.96 31.18
C ALA A 53 13.87 13.40 30.77
N LYS A 54 14.07 14.34 31.70
CA LYS A 54 13.99 15.79 31.45
C LYS A 54 15.38 16.33 31.09
N ALA A 55 15.45 17.42 30.33
CA ALA A 55 16.70 18.12 30.02
C ALA A 55 17.57 18.41 31.28
N GLU A 56 16.93 18.73 32.40
CA GLU A 56 17.58 19.10 33.68
C GLU A 56 17.63 17.95 34.69
N GLY A 57 17.76 16.70 34.21
CA GLY A 57 17.96 15.54 35.06
C GLY A 57 19.27 15.59 35.87
N GLN A 58 19.14 15.72 37.19
CA GLN A 58 20.20 15.36 38.14
C GLN A 58 20.50 13.84 38.03
N PRO A 59 21.76 13.41 38.21
CA PRO A 59 22.09 11.99 38.19
C PRO A 59 21.41 11.27 39.37
N ARG A 60 20.67 10.20 39.08
CA ARG A 60 20.11 9.32 40.10
C ARG A 60 21.27 8.51 40.70
N SER A 61 21.61 8.77 41.95
CA SER A 61 22.81 8.24 42.59
C SER A 61 22.73 6.75 42.91
N GLU A 62 23.85 6.06 42.67
CA GLU A 62 24.27 4.83 43.37
C GLU A 62 23.32 3.61 43.35
N GLN A 63 23.51 2.73 42.36
CA GLN A 63 24.34 1.51 42.55
C GLN A 63 24.40 0.68 41.26
N GLY A 64 25.60 0.51 40.70
CA GLY A 64 25.86 -0.30 39.50
C GLY A 64 27.04 0.20 38.69
N TYR A 65 28.03 -0.65 38.45
CA TYR A 65 29.17 -0.33 37.58
C TYR A 65 28.78 -0.54 36.11
N GLY A 66 28.80 0.52 35.31
CA GLY A 66 28.54 0.50 33.88
C GLY A 66 28.84 1.85 33.24
N GLU A 67 29.34 1.86 32.01
CA GLU A 67 29.81 3.09 31.36
C GLU A 67 28.65 3.98 30.89
N GLY A 68 28.76 5.28 31.18
CA GLY A 68 28.30 6.34 30.26
C GLY A 68 26.81 6.52 29.98
N GLN A 69 25.88 5.73 30.53
CA GLN A 69 24.44 5.87 30.26
C GLN A 69 23.86 7.20 30.77
N THR A 70 23.92 8.23 29.95
CA THR A 70 23.31 9.53 30.24
C THR A 70 21.79 9.44 30.13
N ASN A 71 21.13 9.28 31.28
CA ASN A 71 19.67 9.30 31.39
C ASN A 71 19.15 10.76 31.30
N ARG A 72 19.35 11.36 30.13
CA ARG A 72 19.07 12.74 29.73
C ARG A 72 18.46 12.72 28.33
N GLU A 73 17.77 13.79 27.92
CA GLU A 73 17.34 13.92 26.53
C GLU A 73 18.41 14.59 25.65
N ILE A 74 18.56 14.12 24.42
CA ILE A 74 19.44 14.70 23.40
C ILE A 74 18.58 15.27 22.27
N VAL A 75 18.93 16.46 21.79
CA VAL A 75 18.25 17.13 20.67
C VAL A 75 18.93 16.76 19.36
N TYR A 76 18.22 16.01 18.52
CA TYR A 76 18.63 15.60 17.19
C TYR A 76 18.01 16.50 16.11
N GLN A 77 18.68 16.60 14.97
CA GLN A 77 18.08 17.13 13.75
C GLN A 77 17.34 16.02 13.03
N THR A 78 16.07 16.25 12.69
CA THR A 78 15.26 15.34 11.88
C THR A 78 14.80 16.03 10.60
N VAL A 79 14.27 15.25 9.66
CA VAL A 79 13.56 15.76 8.46
C VAL A 79 12.38 16.69 8.80
N ASN A 80 11.77 16.55 9.98
CA ASN A 80 10.66 17.40 10.45
C ASN A 80 11.12 18.49 11.44
N GLY A 81 12.41 18.86 11.40
CA GLY A 81 13.02 19.85 12.29
C GLY A 81 13.72 19.23 13.51
N LYS A 82 14.08 20.04 14.50
CA LYS A 82 14.73 19.53 15.72
C LYS A 82 13.73 18.78 16.60
N ARG A 83 14.18 17.71 17.24
CA ARG A 83 13.42 16.87 18.19
C ARG A 83 14.30 16.42 19.33
N ALA A 84 13.77 16.41 20.55
CA ALA A 84 14.45 15.81 21.69
C ALA A 84 13.99 14.35 21.87
N PHE A 85 14.92 13.45 22.13
CA PHE A 85 14.67 12.04 22.43
C PHE A 85 15.39 11.64 23.71
N ALA A 86 14.79 10.73 24.49
CA ALA A 86 15.31 10.16 25.72
C ALA A 86 15.13 8.62 25.71
N PRO A 87 15.85 7.87 26.56
CA PRO A 87 15.55 6.47 26.81
C PRO A 87 14.07 6.28 27.18
N GLY A 88 13.41 5.29 26.57
CA GLY A 88 11.98 5.03 26.70
C GLY A 88 11.08 5.76 25.68
N ASP A 89 11.61 6.69 24.87
CA ASP A 89 10.81 7.35 23.83
C ASP A 89 10.36 6.38 22.72
N ARG A 90 9.13 6.53 22.23
CA ARG A 90 8.68 5.85 21.01
C ARG A 90 9.13 6.61 19.78
N ILE A 91 9.57 5.88 18.75
CA ILE A 91 10.11 6.42 17.51
C ILE A 91 9.45 5.78 16.29
N VAL A 92 9.33 6.56 15.21
CA VAL A 92 8.96 6.06 13.88
C VAL A 92 10.07 6.41 12.88
N LEU A 93 10.44 5.44 12.04
CA LEU A 93 11.41 5.57 10.97
C LEU A 93 10.68 5.91 9.66
N LEU A 94 11.18 6.87 8.89
CA LEU A 94 10.44 7.56 7.82
C LEU A 94 10.99 7.29 6.41
N GLU A 95 12.12 6.59 6.29
CA GLU A 95 12.82 6.33 5.04
C GLU A 95 13.37 4.89 4.98
N ASN A 96 13.40 4.30 3.79
CA ASN A 96 13.97 2.97 3.58
C ASN A 96 15.50 3.05 3.49
N ASN A 97 16.22 2.37 4.38
CA ASN A 97 17.68 2.22 4.28
C ASN A 97 18.03 0.74 4.30
N ARG A 98 18.66 0.24 3.23
CA ARG A 98 18.93 -1.20 3.05
C ARG A 98 20.03 -1.71 3.97
N ASP A 99 21.08 -0.92 4.17
CA ASP A 99 22.27 -1.30 4.94
C ASP A 99 21.97 -1.36 6.45
N LEU A 100 21.14 -0.43 6.93
CA LEU A 100 20.56 -0.45 8.28
C LEU A 100 19.37 -1.42 8.40
N GLY A 101 18.92 -2.05 7.31
CA GLY A 101 17.74 -2.92 7.27
C GLY A 101 16.45 -2.23 7.76
N VAL A 102 16.30 -0.94 7.51
CA VAL A 102 15.18 -0.09 7.95
C VAL A 102 14.16 0.09 6.83
N LYS A 103 12.88 0.08 7.19
CA LYS A 103 11.76 0.45 6.31
C LYS A 103 11.01 1.66 6.88
N ASN A 104 10.53 2.53 5.99
CA ASN A 104 9.57 3.59 6.33
C ASN A 104 8.32 2.98 6.98
N GLY A 105 7.87 3.54 8.09
CA GLY A 105 6.78 3.02 8.91
C GLY A 105 7.20 2.04 10.01
N MET A 106 8.47 1.63 10.08
CA MET A 106 8.96 0.86 11.23
C MET A 106 8.86 1.68 12.52
N LEU A 107 8.30 1.06 13.55
CA LEU A 107 8.20 1.59 14.90
C LEU A 107 9.22 0.91 15.82
N GLY A 108 9.56 1.60 16.89
CA GLY A 108 10.42 1.08 17.94
C GLY A 108 10.43 1.94 19.19
N THR A 109 11.29 1.56 20.12
CA THR A 109 11.52 2.24 21.40
C THR A 109 13.00 2.59 21.52
N VAL A 110 13.32 3.82 21.91
CA VAL A 110 14.68 4.27 22.20
C VAL A 110 15.15 3.59 23.48
N GLU A 111 16.30 2.92 23.44
CA GLU A 111 16.93 2.30 24.61
C GLU A 111 18.07 3.16 25.16
N ALA A 112 18.84 3.83 24.29
CA ALA A 112 19.87 4.78 24.70
C ALA A 112 20.05 5.90 23.65
N VAL A 113 20.52 7.06 24.12
CA VAL A 113 20.74 8.27 23.32
C VAL A 113 22.21 8.68 23.40
N GLU A 114 22.85 8.92 22.25
CA GLU A 114 24.22 9.41 22.15
C GLU A 114 24.32 10.61 21.19
N PRO A 115 25.33 11.50 21.31
CA PRO A 115 25.49 12.65 20.42
C PRO A 115 25.68 12.30 18.93
N ASN A 116 26.12 11.08 18.61
CA ASN A 116 26.36 10.62 17.24
C ASN A 116 25.49 9.40 16.83
N GLY A 117 24.64 8.89 17.73
CA GLY A 117 23.89 7.65 17.51
C GLY A 117 22.64 7.56 18.37
N LEU A 118 21.66 6.78 17.91
CA LEU A 118 20.41 6.54 18.64
C LEU A 118 20.14 5.03 18.66
N HIS A 119 20.14 4.43 19.85
CA HIS A 119 19.99 2.98 20.02
C HIS A 119 18.51 2.63 20.19
N LEU A 120 18.01 1.77 19.31
CA LEU A 120 16.59 1.46 19.15
C LEU A 120 16.33 -0.04 19.29
N ARG A 121 15.28 -0.39 20.03
CA ARG A 121 14.60 -1.68 19.91
C ARG A 121 13.45 -1.55 18.92
N LEU A 122 13.56 -2.20 17.77
CA LEU A 122 12.49 -2.24 16.78
C LEU A 122 11.40 -3.23 17.19
N ASP A 123 10.15 -2.90 16.87
CA ASP A 123 9.01 -3.78 17.13
C ASP A 123 9.05 -5.02 16.22
N ALA A 124 8.56 -6.16 16.71
CA ALA A 124 8.53 -7.40 15.95
C ALA A 124 7.61 -7.28 14.71
N SER A 125 8.16 -7.58 13.53
CA SER A 125 7.36 -7.62 12.29
C SER A 125 6.55 -8.93 12.24
N SER A 126 5.26 -8.84 11.89
CA SER A 126 4.25 -9.91 11.93
C SER A 126 4.45 -11.10 10.96
N GLY A 127 5.69 -11.42 10.58
CA GLY A 127 6.01 -12.34 9.47
C GLY A 127 7.17 -13.33 9.70
N GLY A 128 7.81 -13.37 10.87
CA GLY A 128 8.77 -14.44 11.17
C GLY A 128 9.73 -14.20 12.34
N GLN A 129 9.76 -15.17 13.26
CA GLN A 129 10.60 -15.29 14.47
C GLN A 129 10.58 -14.11 15.46
N ASN A 130 10.46 -14.46 16.75
CA ASN A 130 10.29 -13.50 17.85
C ASN A 130 11.64 -12.90 18.31
N ASN A 131 12.47 -12.48 17.35
CA ASN A 131 13.84 -12.03 17.61
C ASN A 131 13.89 -10.51 17.76
N VAL A 132 14.16 -10.04 18.98
CA VAL A 132 14.20 -8.61 19.31
C VAL A 132 15.35 -7.93 18.56
N ARG A 133 15.02 -7.00 17.66
CA ARG A 133 16.02 -6.35 16.81
C ARG A 133 16.47 -5.01 17.38
N HIS A 134 17.66 -5.02 17.98
CA HIS A 134 18.38 -3.80 18.35
C HIS A 134 19.05 -3.18 17.11
N LEU A 135 19.07 -1.84 17.04
CA LEU A 135 19.62 -1.06 15.93
C LEU A 135 20.27 0.22 16.47
N ALA A 136 21.56 0.42 16.19
CA ALA A 136 22.21 1.72 16.35
C ALA A 136 21.98 2.55 15.08
N LEU A 137 21.26 3.66 15.20
CA LEU A 137 20.92 4.56 14.10
C LEU A 137 21.97 5.69 14.02
N PRO A 138 22.79 5.79 12.96
CA PRO A 138 23.78 6.86 12.81
C PRO A 138 23.09 8.17 12.41
N VAL A 139 22.84 9.04 13.41
CA VAL A 139 21.99 10.24 13.25
C VAL A 139 22.56 11.34 12.32
N LYS A 140 23.80 11.19 11.85
CA LYS A 140 24.37 12.03 10.79
C LYS A 140 23.86 11.60 9.42
N ASP A 141 23.91 10.30 9.17
CA ASP A 141 23.67 9.67 7.86
C ASP A 141 22.20 9.26 7.68
N TYR A 142 21.43 9.15 8.77
CA TYR A 142 20.00 8.89 8.76
C TYR A 142 19.27 9.86 9.72
N GLN A 143 18.62 10.89 9.16
CA GLN A 143 17.84 11.91 9.91
C GLN A 143 16.32 11.75 9.73
N SER A 144 15.91 10.68 9.04
CA SER A 144 14.53 10.42 8.64
C SER A 144 13.75 9.67 9.73
N PHE A 145 13.58 10.31 10.89
CA PHE A 145 12.83 9.77 12.03
C PHE A 145 12.05 10.87 12.78
N ASP A 146 11.01 10.50 13.54
CA ASP A 146 10.25 11.41 14.41
C ASP A 146 9.62 10.61 15.59
N HIS A 147 8.92 11.27 16.51
CA HIS A 147 8.23 10.58 17.61
C HIS A 147 7.14 9.61 17.10
N GLY A 148 7.06 8.44 17.74
CA GLY A 148 6.26 7.29 17.30
C GLY A 148 5.14 6.88 18.26
N TYR A 149 4.65 7.79 19.11
CA TYR A 149 3.46 7.54 19.94
C TYR A 149 2.18 7.63 19.09
N ALA A 150 2.14 8.63 18.20
CA ALA A 150 1.09 8.82 17.21
C ALA A 150 1.64 8.83 15.77
N THR A 151 0.83 8.40 14.79
CA THR A 151 1.16 8.48 13.36
C THR A 151 -0.06 8.86 12.52
N THR A 152 0.17 9.28 11.27
CA THR A 152 -0.91 9.53 10.32
C THR A 152 -1.57 8.22 9.90
N ILE A 153 -2.91 8.16 9.79
CA ILE A 153 -3.67 6.95 9.42
C ILE A 153 -3.09 6.23 8.19
N HIS A 154 -2.75 6.96 7.12
CA HIS A 154 -2.12 6.41 5.90
C HIS A 154 -0.81 5.61 6.15
N LYS A 155 -0.09 5.89 7.25
CA LYS A 155 1.16 5.19 7.62
C LYS A 155 0.94 3.99 8.53
N ALA A 156 -0.28 3.77 9.02
CA ALA A 156 -0.66 2.60 9.81
C ALA A 156 -1.26 1.47 8.96
N GLN A 157 -1.39 1.66 7.64
CA GLN A 157 -1.87 0.62 6.73
C GLN A 157 -0.97 -0.63 6.81
N GLY A 158 -1.57 -1.79 7.08
CA GLY A 158 -0.85 -3.05 7.32
C GLY A 158 -0.32 -3.24 8.74
N ALA A 159 -0.21 -2.19 9.56
CA ALA A 159 0.12 -2.33 10.98
C ALA A 159 -1.06 -2.97 11.73
N THR A 160 -0.76 -3.80 12.73
CA THR A 160 -1.73 -4.36 13.68
C THR A 160 -1.13 -4.24 15.07
N VAL A 161 -1.82 -3.55 15.96
CA VAL A 161 -1.48 -3.39 17.38
C VAL A 161 -2.59 -3.98 18.24
N ASP A 162 -2.34 -4.17 19.53
CA ASP A 162 -3.36 -4.69 20.44
C ASP A 162 -4.44 -3.63 20.69
N ARG A 163 -4.04 -2.37 20.91
CA ARG A 163 -4.99 -1.24 21.15
C ARG A 163 -4.71 0.01 20.33
N ALA A 164 -5.76 0.64 19.78
CA ALA A 164 -5.66 1.83 18.93
C ALA A 164 -6.46 3.03 19.48
N PHE A 165 -5.88 4.23 19.37
CA PHE A 165 -6.44 5.48 19.88
C PHE A 165 -6.59 6.48 18.73
N VAL A 166 -7.81 6.68 18.21
CA VAL A 166 -8.05 7.40 16.96
C VAL A 166 -8.62 8.79 17.22
N MET A 167 -7.95 9.84 16.76
CA MET A 167 -8.49 11.20 16.71
C MET A 167 -9.33 11.37 15.44
N ALA A 168 -10.63 11.57 15.62
CA ALA A 168 -11.58 11.85 14.54
C ALA A 168 -11.45 13.31 14.05
N SER A 169 -11.67 13.52 12.75
CA SER A 169 -11.78 14.84 12.16
C SER A 169 -12.80 14.87 11.02
N SER A 170 -13.30 16.06 10.69
CA SER A 170 -14.14 16.31 9.51
C SER A 170 -13.38 16.15 8.18
N THR A 171 -12.08 15.84 8.24
CA THR A 171 -11.28 15.47 7.07
C THR A 171 -11.19 13.96 6.87
N MET A 172 -11.66 13.12 7.80
CA MET A 172 -11.74 11.66 7.60
C MET A 172 -12.91 11.27 6.68
N ASP A 173 -12.75 10.15 6.01
CA ASP A 173 -13.69 9.56 5.04
C ASP A 173 -13.86 8.05 5.32
N ARG A 174 -14.65 7.35 4.50
CA ARG A 174 -14.97 5.93 4.68
C ARG A 174 -13.74 5.02 4.65
N HIS A 175 -12.74 5.31 3.83
CA HIS A 175 -11.51 4.51 3.76
C HIS A 175 -10.63 4.78 4.97
N LEU A 176 -10.36 6.05 5.30
CA LEU A 176 -9.53 6.42 6.45
C LEU A 176 -10.15 5.97 7.77
N THR A 177 -11.47 6.01 7.88
CA THR A 177 -12.21 5.49 9.04
C THR A 177 -12.08 3.97 9.12
N TYR A 178 -12.28 3.26 8.01
CA TYR A 178 -12.08 1.80 7.98
C TYR A 178 -10.65 1.41 8.36
N VAL A 179 -9.63 2.04 7.77
CA VAL A 179 -8.23 1.77 8.09
C VAL A 179 -7.96 2.03 9.57
N ALA A 180 -8.29 3.21 10.09
CA ALA A 180 -8.01 3.56 11.49
C ALA A 180 -8.69 2.62 12.49
N MET A 181 -9.98 2.30 12.26
CA MET A 181 -10.76 1.45 13.15
C MET A 181 -10.35 -0.03 13.09
N THR A 182 -9.64 -0.48 12.04
CA THR A 182 -9.21 -1.88 11.86
C THR A 182 -7.73 -2.13 12.19
N ARG A 183 -7.04 -1.22 12.90
CA ARG A 183 -5.62 -1.43 13.31
C ARG A 183 -5.45 -2.20 14.63
N HIS A 184 -6.53 -2.52 15.34
CA HIS A 184 -6.50 -3.10 16.68
C HIS A 184 -6.74 -4.63 16.69
N ARG A 185 -6.40 -5.29 17.80
CA ARG A 185 -6.83 -6.67 18.13
C ARG A 185 -7.90 -6.67 19.23
N ASP A 186 -7.67 -5.90 20.29
CA ASP A 186 -8.45 -5.98 21.52
C ASP A 186 -9.43 -4.82 21.67
N ALA A 187 -9.01 -3.59 21.36
CA ALA A 187 -9.89 -2.41 21.38
C ALA A 187 -9.41 -1.25 20.50
N VAL A 188 -10.35 -0.51 19.93
CA VAL A 188 -10.15 0.85 19.41
C VAL A 188 -11.06 1.84 20.13
N THR A 189 -10.57 3.04 20.42
CA THR A 189 -11.38 4.17 20.90
C THR A 189 -11.23 5.35 19.96
N LEU A 190 -12.35 6.02 19.66
CA LEU A 190 -12.46 7.08 18.66
C LEU A 190 -12.90 8.39 19.33
N TYR A 191 -12.01 9.38 19.35
CA TYR A 191 -12.16 10.65 20.08
C TYR A 191 -12.56 11.76 19.11
N ALA A 192 -13.65 12.48 19.39
CA ALA A 192 -14.23 13.47 18.48
C ALA A 192 -14.52 14.80 19.17
N GLY A 193 -14.00 15.90 18.62
CA GLY A 193 -14.35 17.25 19.06
C GLY A 193 -15.72 17.68 18.54
N ARG A 194 -16.65 18.04 19.44
CA ARG A 194 -18.02 18.50 19.08
C ARG A 194 -18.09 19.86 18.39
N ASP A 195 -16.98 20.58 18.34
CA ASP A 195 -16.71 21.75 17.50
C ASP A 195 -16.59 21.38 16.01
N GLU A 196 -16.09 20.18 15.70
CA GLU A 196 -15.84 19.70 14.34
C GLU A 196 -16.84 18.60 13.91
N LEU A 197 -17.32 17.78 14.84
CA LEU A 197 -18.28 16.68 14.65
C LEU A 197 -19.32 16.72 15.79
N LYS A 198 -20.40 17.50 15.63
CA LYS A 198 -21.29 17.86 16.77
C LYS A 198 -22.01 16.68 17.40
N ASP A 199 -22.45 15.74 16.56
CA ASP A 199 -23.22 14.56 16.94
C ASP A 199 -22.88 13.35 16.06
N MET A 200 -23.47 12.20 16.38
CA MET A 200 -23.26 10.95 15.64
C MET A 200 -23.74 11.03 14.17
N LYS A 201 -24.67 11.93 13.84
CA LYS A 201 -25.18 12.09 12.47
C LYS A 201 -24.18 12.88 11.61
N GLU A 202 -23.63 13.98 12.11
CA GLU A 202 -22.52 14.68 11.43
C GLU A 202 -21.27 13.80 11.35
N MET A 203 -20.99 13.02 12.40
CA MET A 203 -19.89 12.06 12.44
C MET A 203 -20.04 10.98 11.36
N VAL A 204 -21.16 10.27 11.31
CA VAL A 204 -21.44 9.25 10.27
C VAL A 204 -21.52 9.88 8.87
N ALA A 205 -22.11 11.07 8.72
CA ALA A 205 -22.18 11.75 7.44
C ALA A 205 -20.80 12.16 6.90
N SER A 206 -19.88 12.60 7.78
CA SER A 206 -18.53 13.02 7.38
C SER A 206 -17.60 11.82 7.18
N MET A 207 -17.54 10.92 8.16
CA MET A 207 -16.69 9.72 8.16
C MET A 207 -17.21 8.62 7.23
N GLY A 208 -18.46 8.71 6.75
CA GLY A 208 -19.06 7.80 5.76
C GLY A 208 -18.92 8.28 4.30
N ARG A 209 -18.41 9.49 4.04
CA ARG A 209 -18.17 9.99 2.67
C ARG A 209 -17.28 9.03 1.89
N SER A 210 -17.50 8.96 0.57
CA SER A 210 -16.61 8.19 -0.30
C SER A 210 -15.21 8.81 -0.27
N GLY A 211 -14.21 8.06 0.19
CA GLY A 211 -12.83 8.54 0.40
C GLY A 211 -12.01 8.63 -0.89
N VAL A 212 -12.58 9.23 -1.94
CA VAL A 212 -12.00 9.25 -3.28
C VAL A 212 -10.90 10.31 -3.36
N LYS A 213 -9.78 10.03 -2.70
CA LYS A 213 -8.46 10.58 -3.03
C LYS A 213 -7.57 9.44 -3.50
N GLU A 214 -7.87 8.92 -4.69
CA GLU A 214 -7.14 7.79 -5.27
C GLU A 214 -5.63 8.05 -5.20
N THR A 215 -4.96 7.24 -4.40
CA THR A 215 -3.58 6.84 -4.61
C THR A 215 -3.58 5.54 -5.43
N THR A 216 -2.47 5.20 -6.05
CA THR A 216 -2.36 4.00 -6.91
C THR A 216 -2.52 2.67 -6.15
N LEU A 217 -2.73 2.70 -4.82
CA LEU A 217 -2.96 1.56 -3.94
C LEU A 217 -4.44 1.30 -3.64
N ASP A 218 -5.31 2.32 -3.74
CA ASP A 218 -6.76 2.18 -3.47
C ASP A 218 -7.46 1.26 -4.48
N TYR A 219 -6.80 1.06 -5.63
CA TYR A 219 -7.12 0.11 -6.68
C TYR A 219 -7.37 -1.32 -6.15
N GLU A 220 -6.66 -1.75 -5.09
CA GLU A 220 -6.70 -3.11 -4.56
C GLU A 220 -8.02 -3.41 -3.81
N GLN A 221 -8.50 -2.47 -2.97
CA GLN A 221 -9.74 -2.67 -2.21
C GLN A 221 -10.98 -2.52 -3.09
N VAL A 222 -10.99 -1.53 -3.99
CA VAL A 222 -12.13 -1.33 -4.91
C VAL A 222 -12.25 -2.49 -5.91
N PHE A 223 -11.14 -3.16 -6.27
CA PHE A 223 -11.16 -4.40 -7.06
C PHE A 223 -11.89 -5.56 -6.35
N ALA A 224 -11.76 -5.69 -5.01
CA ALA A 224 -12.47 -6.71 -4.24
C ALA A 224 -13.98 -6.45 -4.17
N GLU A 225 -14.39 -5.20 -3.92
CA GLU A 225 -15.82 -4.80 -3.96
C GLU A 225 -16.42 -5.01 -5.37
N ARG A 226 -15.68 -4.66 -6.44
CA ARG A 226 -16.07 -4.87 -7.86
C ARG A 226 -16.27 -6.34 -8.27
N ARG A 227 -15.88 -7.32 -7.44
CA ARG A 227 -16.06 -8.77 -7.68
C ARG A 227 -17.06 -9.44 -6.72
N GLY A 228 -17.70 -8.69 -5.81
CA GLY A 228 -18.70 -9.23 -4.87
C GLY A 228 -18.12 -10.04 -3.70
N LEU A 229 -16.84 -9.85 -3.38
CA LEU A 229 -16.13 -10.60 -2.34
C LEU A 229 -16.45 -10.09 -0.92
N GLN A 230 -17.63 -10.45 -0.39
CA GLN A 230 -17.83 -10.42 1.06
C GLN A 230 -17.05 -11.57 1.71
N ALA A 231 -16.22 -11.25 2.69
CA ALA A 231 -15.69 -12.25 3.61
C ALA A 231 -16.84 -12.85 4.43
N ARG A 232 -17.21 -14.10 4.15
CA ARG A 232 -18.03 -14.88 5.08
C ARG A 232 -17.23 -15.05 6.36
N ALA A 233 -17.71 -14.47 7.45
CA ALA A 233 -17.09 -14.61 8.76
C ALA A 233 -17.01 -16.09 9.17
N SER A 234 -15.91 -16.48 9.79
CA SER A 234 -15.70 -17.84 10.28
C SER A 234 -16.65 -18.17 11.42
N GLY A 235 -17.75 -18.86 11.11
CA GLY A 235 -18.58 -19.54 12.10
C GLY A 235 -17.95 -20.89 12.46
N THR A 236 -17.79 -21.15 13.76
CA THR A 236 -17.35 -22.44 14.30
C THR A 236 -18.55 -23.31 14.67
N GLU A 237 -18.68 -24.47 14.04
CA GLU A 237 -19.52 -25.64 14.39
C GLU A 237 -19.43 -26.61 13.19
N GLU A 238 -19.40 -27.94 13.29
CA GLU A 238 -18.84 -28.84 14.31
C GLU A 238 -18.57 -30.20 13.59
N LEU A 239 -17.94 -31.19 14.22
CA LEU A 239 -17.86 -32.54 13.60
C LEU A 239 -19.10 -33.36 13.94
N GLU A 240 -19.68 -34.07 12.96
CA GLU A 240 -20.28 -35.37 13.28
C GLU A 240 -20.16 -36.40 12.14
N VAL A 241 -20.42 -37.66 12.47
CA VAL A 241 -19.95 -38.84 11.73
C VAL A 241 -21.10 -39.77 11.38
N ALA A 242 -21.27 -40.09 10.09
CA ALA A 242 -22.11 -41.19 9.64
C ALA A 242 -21.51 -41.93 8.43
N ARG A 243 -21.63 -43.26 8.44
CA ARG A 243 -21.22 -44.21 7.40
C ARG A 243 -22.26 -45.34 7.39
N VAL A 244 -22.30 -46.14 6.30
CA VAL A 244 -22.98 -47.46 6.17
C VAL A 244 -24.42 -47.48 5.57
N GLU A 245 -24.47 -47.86 4.28
CA GLU A 245 -25.34 -48.84 3.57
C GLU A 245 -26.90 -48.83 3.63
N ALA A 246 -27.52 -48.74 2.43
CA ALA A 246 -28.43 -49.74 1.79
C ALA A 246 -28.93 -49.18 0.42
N LYS A 247 -28.94 -49.85 -0.77
CA LYS A 247 -29.60 -51.10 -1.23
C LYS A 247 -31.15 -51.00 -1.21
N THR A 248 -31.94 -51.24 -2.28
CA THR A 248 -31.75 -51.84 -3.64
C THR A 248 -32.86 -51.29 -4.59
N HIS A 249 -32.64 -51.01 -5.89
CA HIS A 249 -32.98 -51.81 -7.11
C HIS A 249 -32.74 -50.90 -8.35
N GLN A 250 -32.19 -51.28 -9.52
CA GLN A 250 -32.56 -52.32 -10.53
C GLN A 250 -33.98 -52.11 -11.13
N GLN A 251 -34.24 -52.13 -12.44
CA GLN A 251 -33.47 -52.41 -13.69
C GLN A 251 -34.12 -51.57 -14.84
N GLU A 252 -33.79 -51.52 -16.14
CA GLU A 252 -32.98 -52.30 -17.11
C GLU A 252 -32.73 -51.46 -18.40
N ARG A 253 -31.83 -51.91 -19.31
CA ARG A 253 -31.63 -51.47 -20.73
C ARG A 253 -31.05 -50.06 -20.97
N GLY A 254 -29.93 -49.85 -21.67
CA GLY A 254 -28.90 -50.79 -22.15
C GLY A 254 -28.65 -50.76 -23.67
N LEU A 255 -27.59 -50.04 -24.09
CA LEU A 255 -26.88 -50.15 -25.38
C LEU A 255 -25.53 -49.41 -25.25
N ALA A 256 -24.45 -49.93 -25.82
CA ALA A 256 -23.08 -49.45 -25.56
C ALA A 256 -22.45 -48.70 -26.75
N PRO A 257 -21.74 -47.57 -26.53
CA PRO A 257 -20.85 -46.95 -27.53
C PRO A 257 -19.49 -47.65 -27.63
N GLN A 258 -18.73 -47.35 -28.68
CA GLN A 258 -17.49 -48.02 -29.08
C GLN A 258 -16.22 -47.35 -28.51
N GLN A 259 -15.12 -48.10 -28.46
CA GLN A 259 -13.77 -47.57 -28.18
C GLN A 259 -13.22 -46.79 -29.39
N PRO A 260 -12.59 -45.62 -29.21
CA PRO A 260 -11.69 -45.03 -30.19
C PRO A 260 -10.38 -45.82 -30.28
N LEU A 261 -9.75 -45.80 -31.46
CA LEU A 261 -8.48 -46.48 -31.74
C LEU A 261 -7.28 -45.73 -31.15
N GLU A 262 -6.31 -46.46 -30.61
CA GLU A 262 -5.01 -45.91 -30.22
C GLU A 262 -4.21 -45.47 -31.47
N GLN A 263 -3.58 -44.29 -31.40
CA GLN A 263 -2.57 -43.85 -32.36
C GLN A 263 -1.18 -43.90 -31.70
N PRO A 264 -0.13 -44.41 -32.37
CA PRO A 264 1.21 -44.46 -31.81
C PRO A 264 1.81 -43.05 -31.72
N SER A 265 1.88 -42.51 -30.51
CA SER A 265 2.49 -41.20 -30.24
C SER A 265 4.00 -41.24 -30.51
N LEU A 266 4.45 -40.42 -31.46
CA LEU A 266 5.87 -40.07 -31.63
C LEU A 266 6.45 -39.52 -30.31
N PRO A 267 7.77 -39.65 -30.06
CA PRO A 267 8.40 -39.16 -28.84
C PRO A 267 8.29 -37.62 -28.76
N GLN A 268 7.30 -37.15 -28.01
CA GLN A 268 7.17 -35.74 -27.66
C GLN A 268 8.36 -35.33 -26.81
N GLN A 269 8.98 -34.19 -27.15
CA GLN A 269 9.90 -33.53 -26.25
C GLN A 269 9.08 -32.96 -25.09
N ASP A 270 9.51 -33.19 -23.85
CA ASP A 270 8.85 -32.71 -22.62
C ASP A 270 8.94 -31.16 -22.51
N ILE A 271 8.18 -30.45 -23.33
CA ILE A 271 8.01 -28.99 -23.23
C ILE A 271 7.06 -28.73 -22.05
N PRO A 272 7.53 -28.15 -20.93
CA PRO A 272 6.69 -27.96 -19.76
C PRO A 272 5.68 -26.85 -20.00
N ALA A 273 4.43 -27.06 -19.55
CA ALA A 273 3.39 -26.04 -19.61
C ALA A 273 3.88 -24.73 -18.93
N PRO A 274 3.58 -23.55 -19.53
CA PRO A 274 4.11 -22.28 -19.06
C PRO A 274 3.73 -22.00 -17.60
N LEU A 275 4.61 -21.30 -16.90
CA LEU A 275 4.43 -20.90 -15.52
C LEU A 275 3.43 -19.73 -15.41
N VAL A 276 3.45 -18.81 -16.38
CA VAL A 276 2.45 -17.74 -16.57
C VAL A 276 2.15 -17.65 -18.05
N ALA A 277 0.89 -17.75 -18.44
CA ALA A 277 0.50 -17.67 -19.86
C ALA A 277 0.55 -16.23 -20.39
N ALA A 278 0.80 -16.07 -21.69
CA ALA A 278 0.53 -14.79 -22.37
C ALA A 278 -0.99 -14.52 -22.37
N ILE A 279 -1.41 -13.34 -21.90
CA ILE A 279 -2.80 -12.90 -21.98
C ILE A 279 -3.05 -12.38 -23.39
N ARG A 280 -4.03 -12.98 -24.08
CA ARG A 280 -4.41 -12.66 -25.47
C ARG A 280 -5.89 -12.29 -25.62
N HIS A 281 -6.64 -12.31 -24.52
CA HIS A 281 -8.05 -11.95 -24.45
C HIS A 281 -8.26 -11.05 -23.24
N TYR A 282 -9.16 -10.09 -23.36
CA TYR A 282 -9.47 -9.10 -22.33
C TYR A 282 -10.99 -8.90 -22.32
N ASP A 283 -11.62 -9.06 -21.17
CA ASP A 283 -13.08 -8.95 -21.01
C ASP A 283 -13.62 -7.55 -21.32
N ARG A 284 -12.74 -6.55 -21.44
CA ARG A 284 -13.04 -5.12 -21.55
C ARG A 284 -12.09 -4.39 -22.48
N THR A 285 -12.61 -3.36 -23.16
CA THR A 285 -11.81 -2.50 -24.04
C THR A 285 -10.78 -1.66 -23.26
N VAL A 286 -9.79 -1.10 -23.96
CA VAL A 286 -8.85 -0.14 -23.36
C VAL A 286 -9.61 1.10 -22.88
N ASP A 287 -10.55 1.62 -23.67
CA ASP A 287 -11.32 2.82 -23.34
C ASP A 287 -12.23 2.64 -22.12
N GLU A 288 -12.87 1.48 -21.96
CA GLU A 288 -13.63 1.17 -20.73
C GLU A 288 -12.77 1.18 -19.47
N VAL A 289 -11.51 0.72 -19.56
CA VAL A 289 -10.56 0.77 -18.44
C VAL A 289 -10.10 2.20 -18.21
N ALA A 290 -9.71 2.90 -19.27
CA ALA A 290 -9.28 4.30 -19.23
C ALA A 290 -10.34 5.21 -18.59
N TRP A 291 -11.59 5.08 -19.04
CA TRP A 291 -12.74 5.85 -18.54
C TRP A 291 -13.02 5.56 -17.06
N GLN A 292 -12.98 4.28 -16.64
CA GLN A 292 -13.24 3.90 -15.25
C GLN A 292 -12.20 4.47 -14.26
N ASN A 293 -10.94 4.62 -14.67
CA ASN A 293 -9.87 5.10 -13.79
C ASN A 293 -9.66 6.62 -13.87
N ALA A 294 -10.05 7.25 -14.99
CA ALA A 294 -10.06 8.71 -15.09
C ALA A 294 -11.26 9.34 -14.36
N MET A 295 -12.37 8.61 -14.22
CA MET A 295 -13.62 9.13 -13.63
C MET A 295 -13.43 9.70 -12.21
N PRO A 296 -12.76 9.02 -11.25
CA PRO A 296 -12.75 9.50 -9.88
C PRO A 296 -11.69 10.59 -9.65
N HIS A 297 -10.88 10.92 -10.67
CA HIS A 297 -10.15 12.19 -10.77
C HIS A 297 -11.08 13.34 -11.18
N LEU A 298 -11.93 13.16 -12.20
CA LEU A 298 -12.91 14.16 -12.60
C LEU A 298 -13.91 14.44 -11.47
N GLU A 299 -14.40 13.42 -10.77
CA GLU A 299 -15.40 13.59 -9.70
C GLU A 299 -14.90 14.51 -8.57
N ARG A 300 -13.61 14.47 -8.22
CA ARG A 300 -13.00 15.43 -7.29
C ARG A 300 -13.06 16.88 -7.79
N GLU A 301 -12.83 17.11 -9.07
CA GLU A 301 -12.94 18.45 -9.65
C GLU A 301 -14.41 18.90 -9.77
N ILE A 302 -15.36 17.98 -9.94
CA ILE A 302 -16.80 18.30 -9.86
C ILE A 302 -17.20 18.72 -8.43
N GLU A 303 -16.65 18.09 -7.38
CA GLU A 303 -16.84 18.54 -5.99
C GLU A 303 -16.27 19.95 -5.76
N HIS A 304 -15.08 20.25 -6.31
CA HIS A 304 -14.51 21.61 -6.27
C HIS A 304 -15.40 22.63 -7.01
N LEU A 305 -15.90 22.28 -8.20
CA LEU A 305 -16.82 23.13 -8.98
C LEU A 305 -18.14 23.37 -8.24
N GLN A 306 -18.70 22.36 -7.57
CA GLN A 306 -19.92 22.53 -6.77
C GLN A 306 -19.73 23.55 -5.64
N SER A 307 -18.56 23.52 -4.98
CA SER A 307 -18.21 24.50 -3.94
C SER A 307 -18.16 25.92 -4.49
N MET A 308 -17.47 26.12 -5.62
CA MET A 308 -17.36 27.44 -6.27
C MET A 308 -18.70 27.94 -6.85
N ALA A 309 -19.51 27.03 -7.40
CA ALA A 309 -20.82 27.32 -7.98
C ALA A 309 -21.76 28.02 -7.00
N GLY A 310 -21.64 27.82 -5.68
CA GLY A 310 -22.44 28.50 -4.65
C GLY A 310 -22.31 30.02 -4.62
N SER A 311 -21.28 30.56 -5.30
CA SER A 311 -21.05 32.00 -5.44
C SER A 311 -21.65 32.62 -6.72
N VAL A 312 -22.15 31.78 -7.65
CA VAL A 312 -22.68 32.13 -8.98
C VAL A 312 -24.13 31.66 -9.17
N TYR A 313 -24.44 30.42 -8.81
CA TYR A 313 -25.74 29.76 -9.01
C TYR A 313 -26.56 29.62 -7.72
N GLN A 314 -27.88 29.46 -7.87
CA GLN A 314 -28.80 29.18 -6.78
C GLN A 314 -28.81 27.69 -6.42
N ASP A 315 -28.82 26.81 -7.42
CA ASP A 315 -28.57 25.37 -7.27
C ASP A 315 -27.15 25.04 -7.74
N THR A 316 -26.30 24.64 -6.79
CA THR A 316 -24.90 24.31 -7.05
C THR A 316 -24.71 22.89 -7.57
N PHE A 317 -25.61 21.99 -7.17
CA PHE A 317 -25.51 20.56 -7.46
C PHE A 317 -25.93 20.30 -8.91
N SER A 318 -27.04 20.89 -9.35
CA SER A 318 -27.46 20.83 -10.76
C SER A 318 -26.40 21.47 -11.68
N ALA A 319 -25.86 22.64 -11.34
CA ALA A 319 -24.81 23.28 -12.14
C ALA A 319 -23.53 22.42 -12.24
N ALA A 320 -23.09 21.81 -11.13
CA ALA A 320 -21.93 20.92 -11.12
C ALA A 320 -22.17 19.62 -11.93
N LEU A 321 -23.38 19.06 -11.88
CA LEU A 321 -23.77 17.92 -12.73
C LEU A 321 -23.83 18.30 -14.21
N THR A 322 -24.31 19.50 -14.56
CA THR A 322 -24.26 20.02 -15.93
C THR A 322 -22.81 20.14 -16.41
N PHE A 323 -21.89 20.69 -15.61
CA PHE A 323 -20.48 20.72 -15.98
C PHE A 323 -19.89 19.30 -16.14
N LYS A 324 -20.22 18.35 -15.25
CA LYS A 324 -19.79 16.94 -15.41
C LYS A 324 -20.29 16.34 -16.73
N GLY A 325 -21.55 16.56 -17.09
CA GLY A 325 -22.12 16.06 -18.35
C GLY A 325 -21.39 16.60 -19.57
N LEU A 326 -21.13 17.91 -19.61
CA LEU A 326 -20.48 18.59 -20.73
C LEU A 326 -18.99 18.24 -20.84
N ILE A 327 -18.28 18.06 -19.72
CA ILE A 327 -16.88 17.59 -19.70
C ILE A 327 -16.75 16.13 -20.19
N LEU A 328 -17.79 15.33 -20.01
CA LEU A 328 -17.85 13.95 -20.50
C LEU A 328 -18.33 13.84 -21.96
N GLU A 329 -18.78 14.93 -22.59
CA GLU A 329 -19.23 14.92 -23.99
C GLU A 329 -18.09 15.27 -24.95
N ASP A 330 -17.51 14.23 -25.56
CA ASP A 330 -16.38 14.18 -26.51
C ASP A 330 -16.50 15.08 -27.77
N LYS A 331 -17.58 15.87 -27.88
CA LYS A 331 -17.86 16.81 -28.97
C LYS A 331 -17.75 18.28 -28.57
N ILE A 332 -17.64 18.57 -27.28
CA ILE A 332 -17.63 19.94 -26.75
C ILE A 332 -16.18 20.36 -26.57
N ASP A 333 -15.74 21.36 -27.34
CA ASP A 333 -14.41 21.93 -27.17
C ASP A 333 -14.31 22.62 -25.80
N LYS A 334 -13.20 22.34 -25.09
CA LYS A 334 -12.91 22.89 -23.76
C LYS A 334 -12.89 24.42 -23.73
N ALA A 335 -12.36 25.08 -24.76
CA ALA A 335 -12.35 26.54 -24.83
C ALA A 335 -13.73 27.10 -25.16
N GLU A 336 -14.54 26.43 -25.98
CA GLU A 336 -15.97 26.76 -26.16
C GLU A 336 -16.77 26.62 -24.84
N LEU A 337 -16.52 25.56 -24.05
CA LEU A 337 -17.15 25.38 -22.74
C LEU A 337 -16.75 26.51 -21.76
N VAL A 338 -15.45 26.78 -21.61
CA VAL A 338 -14.94 27.88 -20.76
C VAL A 338 -15.55 29.22 -21.19
N LYS A 339 -15.54 29.51 -22.49
CA LYS A 339 -16.12 30.73 -23.06
C LYS A 339 -17.62 30.82 -22.79
N ALA A 340 -18.37 29.72 -22.94
CA ALA A 340 -19.80 29.72 -22.68
C ALA A 340 -20.11 29.97 -21.19
N VAL A 341 -19.34 29.42 -20.25
CA VAL A 341 -19.49 29.70 -18.80
C VAL A 341 -19.16 31.16 -18.47
N GLN A 342 -18.23 31.80 -19.18
CA GLN A 342 -17.87 33.21 -18.99
C GLN A 342 -18.90 34.17 -19.60
N GLU A 343 -19.35 33.92 -20.85
CA GLU A 343 -20.22 34.82 -21.61
C GLU A 343 -21.71 34.62 -21.34
N ARG A 344 -22.14 33.40 -21.03
CA ARG A 344 -23.57 32.99 -20.93
C ARG A 344 -23.81 32.04 -19.73
N PRO A 345 -23.38 32.38 -18.50
CA PRO A 345 -23.47 31.47 -17.35
C PRO A 345 -24.90 30.99 -17.05
N GLU A 346 -25.93 31.76 -17.38
CA GLU A 346 -27.33 31.34 -17.22
C GLU A 346 -27.73 30.08 -18.00
N GLN A 347 -26.91 29.62 -18.96
CA GLN A 347 -27.10 28.34 -19.66
C GLN A 347 -26.87 27.12 -18.77
N PHE A 348 -26.12 27.25 -17.67
CA PHE A 348 -25.73 26.15 -16.78
C PHE A 348 -26.49 26.15 -15.44
N GLY A 349 -27.38 27.13 -15.23
CA GLY A 349 -28.23 27.20 -14.05
C GLY A 349 -28.77 28.59 -13.74
N ILE A 350 -29.72 28.66 -12.81
CA ILE A 350 -30.29 29.93 -12.36
C ILE A 350 -29.25 30.68 -11.53
N LEU A 351 -28.76 31.81 -12.04
CA LEU A 351 -27.79 32.66 -11.33
C LEU A 351 -28.40 33.30 -10.09
N ARG A 352 -27.55 33.62 -9.11
CA ARG A 352 -27.94 34.37 -7.90
C ARG A 352 -28.37 35.81 -8.22
N GLY A 353 -29.03 36.44 -7.25
CA GLY A 353 -29.57 37.78 -7.38
C GLY A 353 -30.81 37.89 -8.27
N ARG A 354 -31.12 39.12 -8.70
CA ARG A 354 -32.29 39.43 -9.53
C ARG A 354 -31.86 40.28 -10.73
N SER A 355 -32.48 39.99 -11.87
CA SER A 355 -32.39 40.74 -13.13
C SER A 355 -33.81 41.14 -13.57
N GLY A 356 -33.96 42.19 -14.37
CA GLY A 356 -35.26 42.68 -14.83
C GLY A 356 -35.19 44.04 -15.53
N LEU A 357 -36.34 44.69 -15.72
CA LEU A 357 -36.48 45.93 -16.51
C LEU A 357 -35.66 47.13 -16.00
N PHE A 358 -35.18 47.10 -14.75
CA PHE A 358 -34.32 48.13 -14.16
C PHE A 358 -32.85 47.69 -14.04
N GLY A 359 -32.46 46.60 -14.73
CA GLY A 359 -31.12 46.02 -14.72
C GLY A 359 -30.85 45.10 -13.52
N ASP A 360 -29.59 44.69 -13.42
CA ASP A 360 -29.13 43.71 -12.42
C ASP A 360 -28.88 44.31 -11.03
N ASN A 361 -29.35 43.59 -10.00
CA ASN A 361 -29.04 43.91 -8.61
C ASN A 361 -27.58 43.57 -8.25
N ALA A 362 -27.14 43.99 -7.05
CA ALA A 362 -25.75 43.82 -6.62
C ALA A 362 -25.31 42.35 -6.54
N GLU A 363 -26.19 41.44 -6.08
CA GLU A 363 -25.88 40.00 -6.03
C GLU A 363 -25.73 39.39 -7.43
N ARG A 364 -26.59 39.78 -8.39
CA ARG A 364 -26.54 39.33 -9.79
C ARG A 364 -25.25 39.80 -10.47
N LYS A 365 -24.84 41.05 -10.25
CA LYS A 365 -23.55 41.58 -10.75
C LYS A 365 -22.34 40.85 -10.15
N GLN A 366 -22.39 40.49 -8.86
CA GLN A 366 -21.36 39.64 -8.24
C GLN A 366 -21.35 38.21 -8.81
N ALA A 367 -22.52 37.61 -9.08
CA ALA A 367 -22.61 36.28 -9.68
C ALA A 367 -21.97 36.24 -11.07
N LEU A 368 -22.27 37.23 -11.93
CA LEU A 368 -21.66 37.38 -13.25
C LEU A 368 -20.13 37.57 -13.14
N SER A 369 -19.66 38.46 -12.27
CA SER A 369 -18.22 38.68 -12.05
C SER A 369 -17.49 37.43 -11.53
N ARG A 370 -18.16 36.54 -10.79
CA ARG A 370 -17.56 35.27 -10.34
C ARG A 370 -17.64 34.14 -11.36
N ALA A 371 -18.46 34.27 -12.41
CA ALA A 371 -18.55 33.28 -13.48
C ALA A 371 -17.22 33.14 -14.27
N GLU A 372 -16.45 34.22 -14.40
CA GLU A 372 -15.09 34.22 -14.98
C GLU A 372 -14.07 33.43 -14.15
N GLY A 373 -14.15 33.52 -12.82
CA GLY A 373 -13.36 32.66 -11.94
C GLY A 373 -13.80 31.19 -12.03
N LEU A 374 -15.10 30.95 -12.18
CA LEU A 374 -15.65 29.60 -12.31
C LEU A 374 -15.33 28.94 -13.66
N SER A 375 -15.41 29.66 -14.78
CA SER A 375 -15.07 29.14 -16.11
C SER A 375 -13.62 28.65 -16.17
N SER A 376 -12.70 29.39 -15.54
CA SER A 376 -11.29 29.00 -15.40
C SER A 376 -11.14 27.62 -14.73
N HIS A 377 -11.92 27.34 -13.69
CA HIS A 377 -11.91 26.04 -13.01
C HIS A 377 -12.66 24.94 -13.78
N VAL A 378 -13.71 25.28 -14.55
CA VAL A 378 -14.36 24.32 -15.47
C VAL A 378 -13.37 23.84 -16.53
N GLY A 379 -12.54 24.75 -17.06
CA GLY A 379 -11.42 24.41 -17.95
C GLY A 379 -10.39 23.49 -17.29
N TYR A 380 -10.05 23.71 -16.02
CA TYR A 380 -9.13 22.84 -15.28
C TYR A 380 -9.69 21.42 -15.05
N ALA A 381 -11.00 21.31 -14.78
CA ALA A 381 -11.69 20.04 -14.64
C ALA A 381 -11.70 19.25 -15.97
N ALA A 382 -11.98 19.92 -17.09
CA ALA A 382 -11.89 19.34 -18.43
C ALA A 382 -10.47 18.84 -18.76
N GLU A 383 -9.45 19.67 -18.54
CA GLU A 383 -8.04 19.30 -18.75
C GLU A 383 -7.60 18.11 -17.90
N THR A 384 -8.09 18.03 -16.67
CA THR A 384 -7.79 16.93 -15.75
C THR A 384 -8.47 15.64 -16.19
N TRP A 385 -9.69 15.70 -16.74
CA TRP A 385 -10.35 14.56 -17.37
C TRP A 385 -9.60 14.07 -18.62
N GLU A 386 -9.40 14.95 -19.61
CA GLU A 386 -8.68 14.65 -20.87
C GLU A 386 -7.32 13.98 -20.60
N ARG A 387 -6.52 14.60 -19.73
CA ARG A 387 -5.19 14.13 -19.35
C ARG A 387 -5.25 12.77 -18.67
N ARG A 388 -6.14 12.56 -17.70
CA ARG A 388 -6.23 11.29 -16.96
C ARG A 388 -6.76 10.16 -17.82
N LEU A 389 -7.69 10.44 -18.71
CA LEU A 389 -8.20 9.49 -19.69
C LEU A 389 -7.07 9.04 -20.63
N ASN A 390 -6.30 9.98 -21.17
CA ASN A 390 -5.18 9.67 -22.07
C ASN A 390 -3.99 9.00 -21.35
N GLU A 391 -3.58 9.50 -20.17
CA GLU A 391 -2.55 8.85 -19.32
C GLU A 391 -2.91 7.39 -19.02
N THR A 392 -4.17 7.10 -18.73
CA THR A 392 -4.63 5.73 -18.45
C THR A 392 -4.69 4.88 -19.71
N ARG A 393 -5.26 5.40 -20.82
CA ARG A 393 -5.32 4.71 -22.12
C ARG A 393 -3.93 4.24 -22.55
N GLN A 394 -2.95 5.14 -22.55
CA GLN A 394 -1.57 4.85 -22.92
C GLN A 394 -0.89 3.84 -21.95
N SER A 395 -1.20 3.92 -20.66
CA SER A 395 -0.66 2.98 -19.65
C SER A 395 -1.20 1.55 -19.84
N GLU A 396 -2.49 1.43 -20.15
CA GLU A 396 -3.19 0.17 -20.44
C GLU A 396 -2.72 -0.44 -21.76
N GLU A 397 -2.68 0.33 -22.85
CA GLU A 397 -2.08 -0.06 -24.14
C GLU A 397 -0.66 -0.60 -23.95
N TRP A 398 0.16 0.12 -23.18
CA TRP A 398 1.54 -0.30 -22.89
C TRP A 398 1.60 -1.58 -22.06
N GLN A 399 0.70 -1.81 -21.07
CA GLN A 399 0.66 -3.11 -20.37
C GLN A 399 0.33 -4.23 -21.36
N ARG A 400 -0.75 -4.06 -22.14
CA ARG A 400 -1.25 -5.06 -23.08
C ARG A 400 -0.20 -5.41 -24.14
N GLU A 401 0.50 -4.42 -24.69
CA GLU A 401 1.52 -4.62 -25.73
C GLU A 401 2.89 -5.09 -25.21
N LYS A 402 3.36 -4.59 -24.06
CA LYS A 402 4.77 -4.77 -23.64
C LYS A 402 4.95 -5.79 -22.51
N ARG A 403 3.89 -6.07 -21.76
CA ARG A 403 3.90 -7.03 -20.66
C ARG A 403 3.00 -8.22 -20.93
N ASP A 404 1.73 -8.02 -21.24
CA ASP A 404 0.76 -9.11 -21.15
C ASP A 404 0.91 -10.21 -22.23
N ILE A 405 1.54 -9.88 -23.36
CA ILE A 405 1.99 -10.87 -24.34
C ILE A 405 3.20 -11.73 -23.88
N ILE A 406 3.88 -11.37 -22.79
CA ILE A 406 5.07 -12.07 -22.29
C ILE A 406 4.65 -13.31 -21.50
N GLU A 407 4.82 -14.47 -22.12
CA GLU A 407 4.73 -15.77 -21.47
C GLU A 407 5.96 -16.03 -20.58
N VAL A 408 5.76 -16.64 -19.42
CA VAL A 408 6.84 -17.12 -18.54
C VAL A 408 6.90 -18.64 -18.67
N PRO A 409 8.02 -19.22 -19.14
CA PRO A 409 8.10 -20.66 -19.40
C PRO A 409 8.05 -21.49 -18.12
N GLY A 410 7.70 -22.77 -18.23
CA GLY A 410 7.80 -23.72 -17.13
C GLY A 410 9.23 -24.25 -16.94
N LEU A 411 9.54 -24.75 -15.74
CA LEU A 411 10.69 -25.64 -15.54
C LEU A 411 10.34 -27.04 -16.05
N THR A 412 11.32 -27.74 -16.63
CA THR A 412 11.19 -29.19 -16.86
C THR A 412 11.23 -29.95 -15.52
N PRO A 413 10.62 -31.14 -15.39
CA PRO A 413 10.60 -31.89 -14.13
C PRO A 413 12.01 -32.20 -13.58
N LYS A 414 13.00 -32.39 -14.47
CA LYS A 414 14.41 -32.60 -14.11
C LYS A 414 15.03 -31.34 -13.51
N SER A 415 14.86 -30.19 -14.17
CA SER A 415 15.31 -28.89 -13.65
C SER A 415 14.66 -28.55 -12.32
N GLU A 416 13.35 -28.74 -12.19
CA GLU A 416 12.63 -28.49 -10.93
C GLU A 416 13.15 -29.36 -9.78
N ALA A 417 13.50 -30.63 -10.05
CA ALA A 417 14.13 -31.50 -9.06
C ALA A 417 15.55 -31.03 -8.65
N ILE A 418 16.39 -30.64 -9.62
CA ILE A 418 17.75 -30.12 -9.36
C ILE A 418 17.70 -28.83 -8.53
N LEU A 419 16.81 -27.90 -8.89
CA LEU A 419 16.65 -26.63 -8.19
C LEU A 419 16.04 -26.83 -6.79
N LYS A 420 15.10 -27.76 -6.61
CA LYS A 420 14.58 -28.17 -5.28
C LYS A 420 15.63 -28.86 -4.41
N ALA A 421 16.61 -29.55 -5.00
CA ALA A 421 17.75 -30.07 -4.25
C ALA A 421 18.67 -28.94 -3.78
N PHE A 422 19.01 -27.99 -4.67
CA PHE A 422 19.81 -26.81 -4.35
C PHE A 422 19.18 -25.94 -3.24
N ASP A 423 17.87 -25.73 -3.28
CA ASP A 423 17.12 -24.88 -2.33
C ASP A 423 17.19 -25.37 -0.88
N LYS A 424 17.39 -26.69 -0.70
CA LYS A 424 17.48 -27.37 0.61
C LYS A 424 18.89 -27.36 1.20
N LEU A 425 19.92 -26.99 0.45
CA LEU A 425 21.31 -26.98 0.92
C LEU A 425 21.59 -25.78 1.80
N ASP A 426 22.51 -25.93 2.76
CA ASP A 426 23.04 -24.82 3.54
C ASP A 426 23.95 -23.90 2.72
N SER A 427 24.14 -22.66 3.19
CA SER A 427 24.92 -21.63 2.49
C SER A 427 26.36 -22.04 2.16
N GLU A 428 26.95 -22.93 2.95
CA GLU A 428 28.31 -23.44 2.77
C GLU A 428 28.40 -24.55 1.71
N GLN A 429 27.31 -25.30 1.52
CA GLN A 429 27.23 -26.44 0.57
C GLN A 429 26.86 -25.98 -0.84
N ARG A 430 26.03 -24.93 -0.96
CA ARG A 430 25.55 -24.37 -2.24
C ARG A 430 26.67 -24.10 -3.27
N PRO A 431 27.83 -23.52 -2.94
CA PRO A 431 28.90 -23.30 -3.92
C PRO A 431 29.47 -24.59 -4.49
N GLN A 432 29.64 -25.63 -3.66
CA GLN A 432 30.18 -26.93 -4.10
C GLN A 432 29.19 -27.66 -5.01
N PHE A 433 27.89 -27.58 -4.69
CA PHE A 433 26.84 -28.13 -5.54
C PHE A 433 26.76 -27.43 -6.91
N LEU A 434 26.92 -26.10 -6.94
CA LEU A 434 26.98 -25.34 -8.20
C LEU A 434 28.18 -25.75 -9.06
N GLU A 435 29.36 -25.92 -8.45
CA GLU A 435 30.55 -26.46 -9.15
C GLU A 435 30.35 -27.88 -9.68
N HIS A 436 29.41 -28.66 -9.13
CA HIS A 436 29.06 -29.97 -9.64
C HIS A 436 28.03 -29.87 -10.79
N ILE A 437 26.88 -29.23 -10.58
CA ILE A 437 25.80 -29.22 -11.58
C ILE A 437 26.19 -28.49 -12.87
N VAL A 438 27.03 -27.44 -12.80
CA VAL A 438 27.55 -26.73 -14.00
C VAL A 438 28.40 -27.65 -14.89
N LYS A 439 28.89 -28.79 -14.40
CA LYS A 439 29.63 -29.78 -15.21
C LYS A 439 28.71 -30.79 -15.90
N THR A 440 27.50 -31.02 -15.37
CA THR A 440 26.48 -31.92 -15.95
C THR A 440 25.64 -31.21 -17.03
N PRO A 441 25.19 -31.90 -18.09
CA PRO A 441 24.29 -31.29 -19.08
C PRO A 441 22.92 -30.92 -18.47
N GLU A 442 22.37 -31.76 -17.58
CA GLU A 442 21.09 -31.51 -16.91
C GLU A 442 21.17 -30.29 -15.97
N GLY A 443 22.28 -30.12 -15.26
CA GLY A 443 22.50 -28.97 -14.39
C GLY A 443 22.70 -27.65 -15.14
N LYS A 444 23.35 -27.68 -16.31
CA LYS A 444 23.40 -26.53 -17.24
C LYS A 444 22.01 -26.17 -17.75
N GLN A 445 21.20 -27.17 -18.12
CA GLN A 445 19.81 -26.96 -18.52
C GLN A 445 18.98 -26.33 -17.40
N ALA A 446 19.10 -26.81 -16.16
CA ALA A 446 18.37 -26.28 -15.02
C ALA A 446 18.69 -24.80 -14.72
N LEU A 447 19.96 -24.40 -14.86
CA LEU A 447 20.39 -23.00 -14.71
C LEU A 447 19.94 -22.13 -15.89
N ALA A 448 19.98 -22.63 -17.12
CA ALA A 448 19.49 -21.92 -18.30
C ALA A 448 17.96 -21.71 -18.28
N GLU A 449 17.18 -22.72 -17.89
CA GLU A 449 15.73 -22.59 -17.66
C GLU A 449 15.43 -21.58 -16.55
N ALA A 450 16.20 -21.60 -15.45
CA ALA A 450 16.06 -20.61 -14.38
C ALA A 450 16.35 -19.18 -14.87
N ALA A 451 17.45 -18.95 -15.59
CA ALA A 451 17.77 -17.64 -16.15
C ALA A 451 16.69 -17.14 -17.14
N ALA A 452 16.13 -18.03 -17.96
CA ALA A 452 15.04 -17.71 -18.87
C ALA A 452 13.75 -17.30 -18.12
N ILE A 453 13.39 -18.03 -17.05
CA ILE A 453 12.24 -17.70 -16.19
C ILE A 453 12.47 -16.37 -15.46
N ALA A 454 13.66 -16.13 -14.90
CA ALA A 454 13.99 -14.88 -14.22
C ALA A 454 13.82 -13.66 -15.15
N GLY A 455 14.38 -13.73 -16.37
CA GLY A 455 14.25 -12.66 -17.37
C GLY A 455 12.84 -12.51 -17.95
N ALA A 456 12.04 -13.58 -18.00
CA ALA A 456 10.63 -13.52 -18.40
C ALA A 456 9.76 -12.88 -17.31
N LEU A 457 9.96 -13.24 -16.04
CA LEU A 457 9.32 -12.59 -14.88
C LEU A 457 9.65 -11.10 -14.84
N GLU A 458 10.93 -10.73 -15.00
CA GLU A 458 11.37 -9.33 -15.00
C GLU A 458 10.71 -8.52 -16.12
N LYS A 459 10.62 -9.06 -17.34
CA LYS A 459 9.91 -8.41 -18.46
C LYS A 459 8.40 -8.32 -18.19
N ARG A 460 7.76 -9.41 -17.79
CA ARG A 460 6.30 -9.48 -17.57
C ARG A 460 5.84 -8.57 -16.44
N PHE A 461 6.61 -8.48 -15.35
CA PHE A 461 6.16 -7.84 -14.11
C PHE A 461 6.93 -6.56 -13.74
N GLY A 462 8.08 -6.30 -14.37
CA GLY A 462 9.01 -5.23 -14.00
C GLY A 462 9.97 -5.59 -12.85
N THR A 463 10.00 -6.87 -12.44
CA THR A 463 10.84 -7.38 -11.35
C THR A 463 10.94 -8.90 -11.41
N SER A 464 12.11 -9.45 -11.09
CA SER A 464 12.34 -10.87 -10.85
C SER A 464 12.34 -11.24 -9.36
N ASN A 465 12.24 -10.24 -8.46
CA ASN A 465 12.35 -10.42 -7.02
C ASN A 465 11.05 -10.97 -6.39
N ARG A 466 11.14 -12.06 -5.63
CA ARG A 466 9.97 -12.70 -5.01
C ARG A 466 9.17 -11.76 -4.09
N SER A 467 9.84 -10.94 -3.28
CA SER A 467 9.17 -10.06 -2.32
C SER A 467 8.44 -8.86 -2.95
N GLU A 468 8.70 -8.61 -4.24
CA GLU A 468 7.90 -7.69 -5.06
C GLU A 468 6.79 -8.45 -5.83
N LEU A 469 7.04 -9.69 -6.26
CA LEU A 469 6.00 -10.57 -6.82
C LEU A 469 4.89 -10.93 -5.82
N GLU A 470 5.20 -10.97 -4.52
CA GLU A 470 4.20 -11.13 -3.44
C GLU A 470 3.23 -9.94 -3.31
N LYS A 471 3.49 -8.82 -4.02
CA LYS A 471 2.57 -7.69 -4.19
C LYS A 471 1.84 -7.71 -5.53
N MET A 472 1.94 -8.81 -6.30
CA MET A 472 1.48 -8.90 -7.70
C MET A 472 0.50 -10.05 -7.96
N ASP A 473 -0.12 -10.60 -6.92
CA ASP A 473 -1.22 -11.59 -7.05
C ASP A 473 -2.41 -11.06 -7.89
N LEU A 474 -2.48 -9.75 -8.12
CA LEU A 474 -3.48 -9.05 -8.94
C LEU A 474 -3.23 -9.10 -10.47
N ARG A 475 -2.11 -9.67 -10.95
CA ARG A 475 -1.74 -9.71 -12.39
C ARG A 475 -1.87 -11.08 -13.05
N LEU A 476 -2.47 -12.05 -12.35
CA LEU A 476 -2.69 -13.41 -12.83
C LEU A 476 -4.20 -13.64 -12.96
N GLY A 477 -4.64 -14.22 -14.08
CA GLY A 477 -6.06 -14.51 -14.31
C GLY A 477 -6.60 -15.54 -13.32
N MET A 478 -7.94 -15.59 -13.15
CA MET A 478 -8.62 -16.50 -12.22
C MET A 478 -8.16 -17.97 -12.37
N ASP A 479 -7.97 -18.42 -13.61
CA ASP A 479 -7.53 -19.78 -13.95
C ASP A 479 -6.11 -20.12 -13.43
N GLN A 480 -5.30 -19.09 -13.12
CA GLN A 480 -3.95 -19.26 -12.58
C GLN A 480 -3.87 -19.10 -11.05
N LEU A 481 -4.97 -18.83 -10.34
CA LEU A 481 -4.96 -18.75 -8.87
C LEU A 481 -4.50 -20.05 -8.20
N GLN A 482 -4.90 -21.22 -8.73
CA GLN A 482 -4.39 -22.52 -8.28
C GLN A 482 -2.90 -22.75 -8.61
N GLN A 483 -2.32 -21.91 -9.47
CA GLN A 483 -0.91 -21.94 -9.83
C GLN A 483 -0.09 -20.89 -9.09
N VAL A 484 -0.68 -19.93 -8.36
CA VAL A 484 0.04 -18.85 -7.64
C VAL A 484 1.10 -19.40 -6.69
N ASP A 485 0.80 -20.45 -5.91
CA ASP A 485 1.79 -21.07 -5.03
C ASP A 485 2.90 -21.82 -5.80
N ARG A 486 2.57 -22.41 -6.96
CA ARG A 486 3.57 -22.99 -7.89
C ARG A 486 4.46 -21.90 -8.47
N ILE A 487 3.90 -20.75 -8.86
CA ILE A 487 4.63 -19.59 -9.37
C ILE A 487 5.56 -19.03 -8.29
N LYS A 488 5.06 -18.82 -7.06
CA LYS A 488 5.84 -18.36 -5.90
C LYS A 488 6.91 -19.37 -5.47
N ALA A 489 6.66 -20.67 -5.62
CA ALA A 489 7.67 -21.71 -5.39
C ALA A 489 8.74 -21.71 -6.47
N VAL A 490 8.38 -21.76 -7.75
CA VAL A 490 9.34 -21.76 -8.87
C VAL A 490 10.17 -20.48 -8.91
N ALA A 491 9.55 -19.31 -8.74
CA ALA A 491 10.26 -18.03 -8.68
C ALA A 491 11.32 -18.01 -7.56
N ARG A 492 11.04 -18.58 -6.39
CA ARG A 492 11.99 -18.72 -5.27
C ARG A 492 13.19 -19.60 -5.63
N LEU A 493 12.94 -20.75 -6.26
CA LEU A 493 13.97 -21.69 -6.71
C LEU A 493 14.89 -21.01 -7.74
N VAL A 494 14.28 -20.31 -8.69
CA VAL A 494 14.93 -19.58 -9.79
C VAL A 494 15.77 -18.40 -9.26
N GLU A 495 15.19 -17.54 -8.42
CA GLU A 495 15.85 -16.38 -7.80
C GLU A 495 17.13 -16.81 -7.07
N ARG A 496 17.04 -17.86 -6.22
CA ARG A 496 18.17 -18.38 -5.45
C ARG A 496 19.27 -18.98 -6.32
N ALA A 497 18.90 -19.76 -7.34
CA ALA A 497 19.87 -20.38 -8.24
C ALA A 497 20.56 -19.32 -9.13
N HIS A 498 19.79 -18.40 -9.70
CA HIS A 498 20.31 -17.36 -10.59
C HIS A 498 21.25 -16.38 -9.88
N VAL A 499 20.89 -15.91 -8.68
CA VAL A 499 21.77 -15.02 -7.88
C VAL A 499 23.06 -15.75 -7.45
N ALA A 500 22.97 -17.05 -7.13
CA ALA A 500 24.15 -17.83 -6.77
C ALA A 500 25.06 -18.13 -7.98
N GLU A 501 24.49 -18.35 -9.17
CA GLU A 501 25.25 -18.46 -10.42
C GLU A 501 25.91 -17.13 -10.80
N GLN A 502 25.20 -16.01 -10.76
CA GLN A 502 25.78 -14.67 -10.97
C GLN A 502 26.92 -14.38 -9.98
N THR A 503 26.76 -14.76 -8.71
CA THR A 503 27.81 -14.63 -7.69
C THR A 503 29.04 -15.49 -8.03
N ARG A 504 28.82 -16.68 -8.61
CA ARG A 504 29.88 -17.58 -9.06
C ARG A 504 30.62 -17.04 -10.29
N THR A 505 29.91 -16.59 -11.33
CA THR A 505 30.53 -16.05 -12.55
C THR A 505 31.32 -14.77 -12.24
N TYR A 506 30.79 -13.87 -11.43
CA TYR A 506 31.50 -12.68 -10.96
C TYR A 506 32.81 -13.03 -10.23
N ARG A 507 32.78 -14.02 -9.31
CA ARG A 507 33.99 -14.49 -8.60
C ARG A 507 35.02 -15.11 -9.56
N LEU A 508 34.58 -15.90 -10.54
CA LEU A 508 35.47 -16.48 -11.54
C LEU A 508 36.11 -15.38 -12.41
N GLU A 509 35.33 -14.44 -12.93
CA GLU A 509 35.87 -13.27 -13.63
C GLU A 509 36.87 -12.48 -12.78
N GLN A 510 36.56 -12.24 -11.50
CA GLN A 510 37.44 -11.51 -10.61
C GLN A 510 38.76 -12.28 -10.34
N SER A 511 38.71 -13.61 -10.24
CA SER A 511 39.93 -14.44 -10.14
C SER A 511 40.75 -14.44 -11.43
N LEU A 512 40.11 -14.49 -12.60
CA LEU A 512 40.78 -14.44 -13.90
C LEU A 512 41.44 -13.07 -14.14
N LYS A 513 40.72 -11.98 -13.81
CA LYS A 513 41.25 -10.60 -13.86
C LYS A 513 42.41 -10.40 -12.90
N LYS A 514 42.38 -10.99 -11.69
CA LYS A 514 43.53 -10.99 -10.76
C LYS A 514 44.71 -11.85 -11.23
N GLY A 515 44.45 -13.00 -11.85
CA GLY A 515 45.50 -13.86 -12.43
C GLY A 515 46.23 -13.20 -13.60
N LEU A 516 45.47 -12.55 -14.49
CA LEU A 516 46.02 -11.76 -15.61
C LEU A 516 46.76 -10.49 -15.13
N GLY A 517 46.34 -9.90 -14.01
CA GLY A 517 46.99 -8.73 -13.39
C GLY A 517 48.26 -9.02 -12.58
N LEU A 518 48.74 -10.27 -12.55
CA LEU A 518 49.98 -10.70 -11.89
C LEU A 518 51.04 -11.22 -12.89
N GLY A 519 50.88 -10.87 -14.16
CA GLY A 519 51.72 -11.34 -15.28
C GLY A 519 52.30 -10.23 -16.17
N LEU A 520 52.74 -9.12 -15.56
CA LEU A 520 53.54 -8.04 -16.17
C LEU A 520 54.54 -7.48 -15.15
#